data_AF-A0A4S4D533-F1
#
_entry.id   AF-A0A4S4D533-F1
#
_cell.length_a   1.000
_cell.length_b   1.000
_cell.length_c   1.000
_cell.angle_alpha   90.00
_cell.angle_beta   90.00
_cell.angle_gamma   90.00
#
_symmetry.space_group_name_H-M   'P 1'
#
loop_
_entity.id
_entity.type
_entity.pdbx_description
1 polymer ?
#
loop_
_entity_poly.entity_id
_entity_poly.type
_entity_poly.pdbx_seq_one_letter_code
_entity_poly.pdbx_strand_id
1 'polypeptide(L)'
;MNGFVSARRRDFDVGKVKSHLLSMMLSNIICFTVEWQIKKLALMIQKSKHLVVFTGAGISTSCGIPDFRGPKGVWTLQREGKGVHEASLSFHRAMPSMTHMALVELEKASFLNLHLRSGIPREKLAELHGNSFKEICSKCGVEYLRDFEVKTIGLKKTSRSCSDVKCGAKLKDIVLD
;
A
#
# COMPACT_ATOMS: atom_id res chain seq x y z
N MET A 1 -10.16 -22.08 -70.92
CA MET A 1 -9.59 -20.77 -70.54
C MET A 1 -9.04 -20.89 -69.12
N ASN A 2 -7.81 -20.46 -68.89
CA ASN A 2 -7.14 -20.56 -67.58
C ASN A 2 -7.51 -19.37 -66.69
N GLY A 3 -7.64 -19.60 -65.38
CA GLY A 3 -7.92 -18.56 -64.39
C GLY A 3 -7.49 -19.01 -62.99
N PHE A 4 -6.20 -18.89 -62.69
CA PHE A 4 -5.62 -19.28 -61.40
C PHE A 4 -6.23 -18.48 -60.24
N VAL A 5 -6.82 -19.16 -59.25
CA VAL A 5 -7.13 -18.56 -57.95
C VAL A 5 -5.83 -18.46 -57.15
N SER A 6 -5.31 -17.24 -56.99
CA SER A 6 -4.12 -16.99 -56.18
C SER A 6 -4.40 -17.23 -54.70
N ALA A 7 -4.03 -18.41 -54.20
CA ALA A 7 -3.96 -18.68 -52.79
C ALA A 7 -2.82 -17.87 -52.17
N ARG A 8 -3.14 -16.69 -51.62
CA ARG A 8 -2.19 -15.92 -50.79
C ARG A 8 -1.67 -16.83 -49.68
N ARG A 9 -0.38 -17.17 -49.74
CA ARG A 9 0.33 -17.75 -48.59
C ARG A 9 0.14 -16.78 -47.43
N ARG A 10 -0.33 -17.28 -46.29
CA ARG A 10 -0.23 -16.54 -45.04
C ARG A 10 1.25 -16.53 -44.69
N ASP A 11 1.90 -15.39 -44.88
CA ASP A 11 3.31 -15.24 -44.52
C ASP A 11 3.46 -15.54 -43.03
N PHE A 12 4.18 -16.63 -42.74
CA PHE A 12 4.40 -17.10 -41.39
C PHE A 12 5.47 -16.21 -40.77
N ASP A 13 5.03 -15.18 -40.05
CA ASP A 13 5.92 -14.20 -39.40
C ASP A 13 6.77 -14.87 -38.30
N VAL A 14 7.94 -15.35 -38.70
CA VAL A 14 8.96 -15.94 -37.84
C VAL A 14 9.41 -14.96 -36.75
N GLY A 15 9.36 -13.65 -36.99
CA GLY A 15 9.66 -12.62 -36.00
C GLY A 15 8.64 -12.62 -34.86
N LYS A 16 7.35 -12.73 -35.19
CA LYS A 16 6.24 -12.82 -34.23
C LYS A 16 6.25 -14.13 -33.44
N VAL A 17 6.67 -15.24 -34.05
CA VAL A 17 6.85 -16.51 -33.32
C VAL A 17 8.07 -16.45 -32.38
N LYS A 18 9.20 -15.88 -32.83
CA LYS A 18 10.38 -15.69 -31.98
C LYS A 18 10.12 -14.75 -30.80
N SER A 19 9.41 -13.64 -30.99
CA SER A 19 9.09 -12.73 -29.89
C SER A 19 8.12 -13.34 -28.88
N HIS A 20 7.16 -14.16 -29.34
CA HIS A 20 6.25 -14.89 -28.44
C HIS A 20 7.00 -15.95 -27.62
N LEU A 21 7.86 -16.76 -28.25
CA LEU A 21 8.71 -17.74 -27.55
C LEU A 21 9.65 -17.07 -26.53
N LEU A 22 10.27 -15.95 -26.89
CA LEU A 22 11.14 -15.20 -25.98
C LEU A 22 10.35 -14.64 -24.78
N SER A 23 9.13 -14.13 -25.02
CA SER A 23 8.22 -13.66 -23.96
C SER A 23 7.80 -14.78 -23.02
N MET A 24 7.48 -15.98 -23.54
CA MET A 24 7.17 -17.17 -22.74
C MET A 24 8.38 -17.63 -21.92
N MET A 25 9.58 -17.65 -22.51
CA MET A 25 10.82 -17.99 -21.80
C MET A 25 11.13 -17.00 -20.68
N LEU A 26 11.04 -15.69 -20.94
CA LEU A 26 11.22 -14.65 -19.94
C LEU A 26 10.18 -14.76 -18.81
N SER A 27 8.92 -15.03 -19.14
CA SER A 27 7.85 -15.22 -18.15
C SER A 27 8.10 -16.44 -17.26
N ASN A 28 8.53 -17.56 -17.85
CA ASN A 28 8.87 -18.78 -17.10
C ASN A 28 10.11 -18.58 -16.20
N ILE A 29 11.13 -17.87 -16.69
CA ILE A 29 12.31 -17.51 -15.90
C ILE A 29 11.88 -16.63 -14.71
N ILE A 30 11.14 -15.54 -14.95
CA ILE A 30 10.67 -14.62 -13.90
C ILE A 30 9.82 -15.37 -12.86
N CYS A 31 8.91 -16.24 -13.30
CA CYS A 31 8.09 -17.07 -12.41
C CYS A 31 8.97 -17.95 -11.50
N PHE A 32 9.94 -18.67 -12.07
CA PHE A 32 10.87 -19.51 -11.33
C PHE A 32 11.71 -18.71 -10.32
N THR A 33 12.20 -17.52 -10.69
CA THR A 33 12.94 -16.66 -9.76
C THR A 33 12.06 -16.20 -8.60
N VAL A 34 10.82 -15.78 -8.87
CA VAL A 34 9.89 -15.31 -7.84
C VAL A 34 9.51 -16.44 -6.88
N GLU A 35 9.18 -17.63 -7.39
CA GLU A 35 8.92 -18.81 -6.55
C GLU A 35 10.09 -19.16 -5.63
N TRP A 36 11.32 -19.10 -6.16
CA TRP A 36 12.52 -19.39 -5.38
C TRP A 36 12.74 -18.35 -4.27
N GLN A 37 12.54 -17.06 -4.56
CA GLN A 37 12.62 -16.00 -3.54
C GLN A 37 11.54 -16.16 -2.46
N ILE A 38 10.31 -16.55 -2.82
CA ILE A 38 9.23 -16.83 -1.86
C ILE A 38 9.60 -18.01 -0.95
N LYS A 39 10.08 -19.13 -1.52
CA LYS A 39 10.54 -20.31 -0.76
C LYS A 39 11.70 -19.94 0.19
N LYS A 40 12.64 -19.13 -0.27
CA LYS A 40 13.77 -18.61 0.54
C LYS A 40 13.29 -17.70 1.68
N LEU A 41 12.37 -16.78 1.40
CA LEU A 41 11.78 -15.89 2.41
C LEU A 41 11.02 -16.67 3.49
N ALA A 42 10.21 -17.66 3.11
CA ALA A 42 9.51 -18.52 4.04
C ALA A 42 10.46 -19.27 4.99
N LEU A 43 11.57 -19.81 4.46
CA LEU A 43 12.61 -20.44 5.28
C LEU A 43 13.33 -19.45 6.22
N MET A 44 13.53 -18.20 5.78
CA MET A 44 14.11 -17.15 6.63
C MET A 44 13.16 -16.75 7.76
N ILE A 45 11.86 -16.64 7.49
CA ILE A 45 10.82 -16.37 8.50
C ILE A 45 10.77 -17.51 9.52
N GLN A 46 10.68 -18.77 9.05
CA GLN A 46 10.61 -19.96 9.92
C GLN A 46 11.81 -20.10 10.86
N LYS A 47 13.02 -19.71 10.42
CA LYS A 47 14.25 -19.80 11.21
C LYS A 47 14.51 -18.59 12.11
N SER A 48 13.76 -17.50 11.95
CA SER A 48 13.94 -16.27 12.71
C SER A 48 13.25 -16.33 14.08
N LYS A 49 13.98 -16.02 15.15
CA LYS A 49 13.40 -15.88 16.50
C LYS A 49 12.59 -14.58 16.66
N HIS A 50 12.94 -13.55 15.89
CA HIS A 50 12.29 -12.26 15.89
C HIS A 50 12.11 -11.80 14.44
N LEU A 51 10.88 -11.45 14.07
CA LEU A 51 10.53 -10.92 12.75
C LEU A 51 10.13 -9.45 12.91
N VAL A 52 10.72 -8.58 12.09
CA VAL A 52 10.32 -7.17 11.96
C VAL A 52 9.99 -6.93 10.50
N VAL A 53 8.82 -6.33 10.23
CA VAL A 53 8.37 -6.03 8.87
C VAL A 53 8.27 -4.52 8.71
N PHE A 54 8.93 -4.00 7.68
CA PHE A 54 8.81 -2.61 7.26
C PHE A 54 7.84 -2.53 6.09
N THR A 55 6.85 -1.65 6.20
CA THR A 55 5.82 -1.44 5.17
C THR A 55 5.80 0.01 4.71
N GLY A 56 5.20 0.24 3.55
CA GLY A 56 5.03 1.57 2.97
C GLY A 56 3.84 1.55 2.01
N ALA A 57 3.49 2.71 1.44
CA ALA A 57 2.26 2.90 0.66
C ALA A 57 2.01 1.85 -0.46
N GLY A 58 3.06 1.23 -0.99
CA GLY A 58 2.98 0.15 -1.98
C GLY A 58 2.00 -0.98 -1.64
N ILE A 59 1.90 -1.42 -0.38
CA ILE A 59 0.99 -2.52 0.01
C ILE A 59 -0.50 -2.13 0.00
N SER A 60 -0.78 -0.83 -0.11
CA SER A 60 -2.12 -0.23 -0.15
C SER A 60 -2.53 0.22 -1.56
N THR A 61 -1.65 0.10 -2.56
CA THR A 61 -1.95 0.44 -3.97
C THR A 61 -3.12 -0.37 -4.54
N SER A 62 -3.20 -1.66 -4.20
CA SER A 62 -4.33 -2.53 -4.52
C SER A 62 -5.63 -2.20 -3.77
N CYS A 63 -5.56 -1.32 -2.75
CA CYS A 63 -6.72 -0.83 -1.99
C CYS A 63 -7.30 0.48 -2.57
N GLY A 64 -6.77 0.97 -3.71
CA GLY A 64 -7.17 2.25 -4.31
C GLY A 64 -6.47 3.49 -3.70
N ILE A 65 -5.52 3.29 -2.78
CA ILE A 65 -4.71 4.36 -2.19
C ILE A 65 -3.43 4.51 -3.03
N PRO A 66 -3.14 5.68 -3.63
CA PRO A 66 -1.94 5.86 -4.43
C PRO A 66 -0.67 5.76 -3.57
N ASP A 67 0.42 5.29 -4.17
CA ASP A 67 1.74 5.41 -3.56
C ASP A 67 2.35 6.81 -3.80
N PHE A 68 3.56 7.02 -3.31
CA PHE A 68 4.27 8.28 -3.45
C PHE A 68 5.21 8.38 -4.66
N ARG A 69 5.76 7.26 -5.16
CA ARG A 69 6.96 7.25 -6.04
C ARG A 69 6.93 6.20 -7.16
N GLY A 70 5.86 5.40 -7.28
CA GLY A 70 5.64 4.49 -8.39
C GLY A 70 5.27 5.24 -9.68
N PRO A 71 4.98 4.52 -10.77
CA PRO A 71 4.66 5.13 -12.08
C PRO A 71 3.44 6.05 -12.09
N LYS A 72 2.56 5.95 -11.08
CA LYS A 72 1.41 6.85 -10.85
C LYS A 72 1.41 7.45 -9.44
N GLY A 73 2.58 7.50 -8.80
CA GLY A 73 2.71 7.99 -7.43
C GLY A 73 2.55 9.50 -7.32
N VAL A 74 2.11 9.99 -6.16
CA VAL A 74 1.82 11.41 -5.88
C VAL A 74 2.99 12.32 -6.29
N TRP A 75 4.22 12.04 -5.84
CA TRP A 75 5.40 12.85 -6.17
C TRP A 75 5.87 12.66 -7.60
N THR A 76 5.62 11.50 -8.22
CA THR A 76 5.93 11.24 -9.63
C THR A 76 5.09 12.16 -10.52
N LEU A 77 3.76 12.16 -10.31
CA LEU A 77 2.82 12.99 -11.06
C LEU A 77 3.08 14.48 -10.85
N GLN A 78 3.31 14.91 -9.59
CA GLN A 78 3.61 16.31 -9.28
C GLN A 78 4.90 16.81 -9.96
N ARG A 79 5.95 15.97 -10.04
CA ARG A 79 7.19 16.29 -10.78
C ARG A 79 6.98 16.38 -12.29
N GLU A 80 6.05 15.60 -12.83
CA GLU A 80 5.64 15.65 -14.24
C GLU A 80 4.68 16.83 -14.55
N GLY A 81 4.39 17.71 -13.57
CA GLY A 81 3.44 18.80 -13.72
C GLY A 81 1.99 18.35 -13.85
N LYS A 82 1.70 17.06 -13.61
CA LYS A 82 0.35 16.50 -13.64
C LYS A 82 -0.31 16.74 -12.28
N GLY A 83 -1.61 17.03 -12.31
CA GLY A 83 -2.42 17.05 -11.10
C GLY A 83 -2.29 15.71 -10.36
N VAL A 84 -2.22 15.77 -9.03
CA VAL A 84 -2.25 14.56 -8.21
C VAL A 84 -3.55 13.82 -8.54
N HIS A 85 -3.46 12.56 -8.96
CA HIS A 85 -4.66 11.75 -9.10
C HIS A 85 -5.30 11.63 -7.71
N GLU A 86 -6.53 12.11 -7.56
CA GLU A 86 -7.34 11.79 -6.38
C GLU A 86 -7.36 10.27 -6.21
N ALA A 87 -7.22 9.81 -4.97
CA ALA A 87 -7.30 8.40 -4.66
C ALA A 87 -8.64 7.86 -5.17
N SER A 88 -8.61 6.73 -5.89
CA SER A 88 -9.83 6.16 -6.49
C SER A 88 -10.86 5.74 -5.44
N LEU A 89 -10.43 5.63 -4.18
CA LEU A 89 -11.24 5.48 -2.99
C LEU A 89 -10.74 6.44 -1.91
N SER A 90 -11.65 7.05 -1.15
CA SER A 90 -11.30 7.77 0.08
C SER A 90 -10.78 6.79 1.14
N PHE A 91 -9.83 7.23 1.98
CA PHE A 91 -9.19 6.40 3.00
C PHE A 91 -10.18 5.66 3.92
N HIS A 92 -11.31 6.29 4.25
CA HIS A 92 -12.40 5.68 5.00
C HIS A 92 -12.93 4.39 4.35
N ARG A 93 -13.10 4.38 3.02
CA ARG A 93 -13.67 3.28 2.24
C ARG A 93 -12.67 2.18 1.86
N ALA A 94 -11.36 2.46 1.95
CA ALA A 94 -10.34 1.45 1.66
C ALA A 94 -10.45 0.25 2.62
N MET A 95 -10.39 -0.96 2.06
CA MET A 95 -10.32 -2.22 2.82
C MET A 95 -8.87 -2.74 2.84
N PRO A 96 -8.43 -3.46 3.89
CA PRO A 96 -7.08 -4.03 3.93
C PRO A 96 -6.81 -5.02 2.79
N SER A 97 -5.63 -4.92 2.16
CA SER A 97 -5.19 -5.89 1.14
C SER A 97 -4.82 -7.24 1.76
N MET A 98 -4.68 -8.27 0.92
CA MET A 98 -4.19 -9.59 1.33
C MET A 98 -2.85 -9.52 2.09
N THR A 99 -1.97 -8.57 1.76
CA THR A 99 -0.72 -8.35 2.50
C THR A 99 -0.96 -7.88 3.93
N HIS A 100 -1.93 -7.00 4.17
CA HIS A 100 -2.31 -6.59 5.52
C HIS A 100 -2.87 -7.78 6.31
N MET A 101 -3.76 -8.57 5.71
CA MET A 101 -4.35 -9.75 6.36
C MET A 101 -3.29 -10.83 6.65
N ALA A 102 -2.31 -11.02 5.77
CA ALA A 102 -1.18 -11.93 6.01
C ALA A 102 -0.29 -11.47 7.18
N LEU A 103 -0.07 -10.16 7.35
CA LEU A 103 0.68 -9.63 8.49
C LEU A 103 -0.08 -9.81 9.82
N VAL A 104 -1.41 -9.78 9.79
CA VAL A 104 -2.24 -10.11 10.95
C VAL A 104 -2.18 -11.60 11.27
N GLU A 105 -2.24 -12.47 10.27
CA GLU A 105 -2.12 -13.92 10.50
C GLU A 105 -0.77 -14.29 11.12
N LEU A 106 0.30 -13.57 10.79
CA LEU A 106 1.63 -13.70 11.40
C LEU A 106 1.71 -13.18 12.85
N GLU A 107 0.65 -12.59 13.41
CA GLU A 107 0.73 -11.77 14.61
C GLU A 107 -0.41 -12.06 15.63
N LYS A 108 -1.66 -11.90 15.21
CA LYS A 108 -2.95 -11.98 15.94
C LYS A 108 -3.02 -11.38 17.37
N ALA A 109 -3.31 -10.06 17.48
CA ALA A 109 -4.56 -9.53 18.10
C ALA A 109 -4.74 -7.97 18.13
N SER A 110 -5.69 -7.39 17.36
CA SER A 110 -6.50 -6.13 17.57
C SER A 110 -5.85 -4.76 17.94
N PHE A 111 -6.18 -3.57 17.38
CA PHE A 111 -7.08 -3.14 16.28
C PHE A 111 -6.93 -1.63 15.90
N LEU A 112 -7.54 -1.20 14.76
CA LEU A 112 -7.87 0.17 14.23
C LEU A 112 -6.84 1.13 13.55
N ASN A 113 -6.89 1.19 12.20
CA ASN A 113 -6.17 2.02 11.18
C ASN A 113 -5.33 1.14 10.23
N LEU A 114 -5.68 1.02 8.94
CA LEU A 114 -5.22 0.01 7.95
C LEU A 114 -4.54 -1.27 8.51
N HIS A 115 -3.26 -1.27 8.86
CA HIS A 115 -2.56 -2.34 9.62
C HIS A 115 -3.25 -2.76 10.93
N LEU A 116 -3.54 -1.78 11.78
CA LEU A 116 -4.37 -1.92 12.96
C LEU A 116 -5.81 -2.33 12.53
N ARG A 117 -6.41 -1.78 11.45
CA ARG A 117 -7.77 -2.17 10.96
C ARG A 117 -7.85 -3.63 10.52
N SER A 118 -6.76 -4.20 10.00
CA SER A 118 -6.69 -5.63 9.71
C SER A 118 -6.56 -6.47 10.98
N GLY A 119 -6.06 -5.91 12.09
CA GLY A 119 -6.03 -6.55 13.40
C GLY A 119 -4.65 -6.68 14.06
N ILE A 120 -3.68 -5.82 13.72
CA ILE A 120 -2.39 -5.76 14.42
C ILE A 120 -2.57 -4.94 15.73
N PRO A 121 -2.00 -5.37 16.88
CA PRO A 121 -1.98 -4.62 18.13
C PRO A 121 -1.05 -3.43 18.07
N ARG A 122 -1.40 -2.45 18.88
CA ARG A 122 -0.73 -1.17 18.89
C ARG A 122 0.69 -1.25 19.46
N GLU A 123 0.90 -2.07 20.49
CA GLU A 123 2.19 -2.29 21.12
C GLU A 123 3.23 -2.99 20.22
N LYS A 124 2.79 -3.56 19.08
CA LYS A 124 3.67 -4.14 18.05
C LYS A 124 3.76 -3.28 16.78
N LEU A 125 3.17 -2.08 16.76
CA LEU A 125 3.17 -1.19 15.59
C LEU A 125 3.81 0.18 15.88
N ALA A 126 4.80 0.54 15.05
CA ALA A 126 5.37 1.89 15.02
C ALA A 126 4.85 2.68 13.80
N GLU A 127 3.94 3.63 14.03
CA GLU A 127 3.40 4.54 12.99
C GLU A 127 4.34 5.75 12.77
N LEU A 128 5.47 5.54 12.08
CA LEU A 128 6.57 6.53 12.00
C LEU A 128 6.19 7.88 11.37
N HIS A 129 5.30 7.88 10.36
CA HIS A 129 4.80 9.10 9.69
C HIS A 129 3.47 9.61 10.29
N GLY A 130 2.98 8.94 11.33
CA GLY A 130 1.71 9.23 11.97
C GLY A 130 0.50 8.49 11.38
N ASN A 131 -0.69 8.99 11.70
CA ASN A 131 -1.96 8.32 11.44
C ASN A 131 -3.07 9.37 11.28
N SER A 132 -3.64 9.46 10.07
CA SER A 132 -4.68 10.45 9.72
C SER A 132 -6.01 10.24 10.45
N PHE A 133 -6.20 9.14 11.20
CA PHE A 133 -7.37 8.90 12.05
C PHE A 133 -7.08 9.17 13.54
N LYS A 134 -5.90 9.71 13.88
CA LYS A 134 -5.49 9.92 15.28
C LYS A 134 -5.13 11.39 15.56
N GLU A 135 -5.68 11.90 16.65
CA GLU A 135 -5.34 13.21 17.22
C GLU A 135 -4.70 13.00 18.60
N ILE A 136 -3.84 13.92 19.05
CA ILE A 136 -3.27 13.89 20.40
C ILE A 136 -3.49 15.22 21.11
N CYS A 137 -3.75 15.18 22.42
CA CYS A 137 -3.80 16.39 23.22
C CYS A 137 -2.38 16.94 23.45
N SER A 138 -2.15 18.19 23.07
CA SER A 138 -0.84 18.85 23.22
C SER A 138 -0.44 19.14 24.67
N LYS A 139 -1.35 18.96 25.65
CA LYS A 139 -1.13 19.27 27.08
C LYS A 139 -1.04 18.02 27.96
N CYS A 140 -1.97 17.07 27.82
CA CYS A 140 -2.01 15.86 28.65
C CYS A 140 -1.55 14.58 27.92
N GLY A 141 -1.21 14.64 26.64
CA GLY A 141 -0.73 13.48 25.87
C GLY A 141 -1.79 12.43 25.53
N VAL A 142 -3.04 12.57 26.01
CA VAL A 142 -4.14 11.66 25.67
C VAL A 142 -4.38 11.64 24.16
N GLU A 143 -4.43 10.45 23.59
CA GLU A 143 -4.67 10.21 22.17
C GLU A 143 -6.14 9.88 21.91
N TYR A 144 -6.63 10.34 20.77
CA TYR A 144 -7.99 10.20 20.31
C TYR A 144 -7.98 9.58 18.92
N LEU A 145 -8.35 8.31 18.86
CA LEU A 145 -8.64 7.64 17.61
C LEU A 145 -10.04 8.02 17.12
N ARG A 146 -10.20 8.19 15.81
CA ARG A 146 -11.41 8.64 15.13
C ARG A 146 -11.87 7.61 14.09
N ASP A 147 -13.16 7.62 13.82
CA ASP A 147 -13.82 6.94 12.70
C ASP A 147 -13.65 7.72 11.38
N PHE A 148 -13.41 9.02 11.45
CA PHE A 148 -13.15 9.91 10.30
C PHE A 148 -11.68 10.34 10.17
N GLU A 149 -11.32 10.79 8.97
CA GLU A 149 -10.01 11.37 8.68
C GLU A 149 -9.87 12.80 9.24
N VAL A 150 -8.75 13.05 9.92
CA VAL A 150 -8.31 14.34 10.43
C VAL A 150 -7.69 15.12 9.28
N LYS A 151 -8.36 16.17 8.82
CA LYS A 151 -7.97 16.95 7.63
C LYS A 151 -6.74 17.85 7.80
N THR A 152 -6.13 17.89 8.99
CA THR A 152 -4.92 18.69 9.24
C THR A 152 -3.69 17.79 9.20
N ILE A 153 -2.60 18.31 8.66
CA ILE A 153 -1.34 17.61 8.41
C ILE A 153 -0.19 18.53 8.84
N GLY A 154 0.86 17.97 9.44
CA GLY A 154 2.05 18.68 9.89
C GLY A 154 1.94 19.14 11.35
N LEU A 155 1.42 18.28 12.23
CA LEU A 155 1.27 18.51 13.68
C LEU A 155 0.43 19.75 14.04
N LYS A 156 -0.55 20.08 13.20
CA LYS A 156 -1.36 21.30 13.33
C LYS A 156 -2.50 21.09 14.33
N LYS A 157 -2.94 22.19 14.95
CA LYS A 157 -4.10 22.19 15.85
C LYS A 157 -5.37 21.87 15.04
N THR A 158 -6.13 20.90 15.52
CA THR A 158 -7.43 20.55 14.93
C THR A 158 -8.54 21.43 15.53
N SER A 159 -9.75 21.36 14.99
CA SER A 159 -10.89 22.09 15.55
C SER A 159 -11.31 21.61 16.94
N ARG A 160 -10.96 20.38 17.32
CA ARG A 160 -11.41 19.70 18.55
C ARG A 160 -10.53 20.01 19.76
N SER A 161 -11.09 19.81 20.94
CA SER A 161 -10.42 19.95 22.24
C SER A 161 -10.41 18.63 23.00
N CYS A 162 -9.51 18.52 23.97
CA CYS A 162 -9.42 17.39 24.90
C CYS A 162 -10.72 17.26 25.72
N SER A 163 -11.18 16.01 25.86
CA SER A 163 -12.39 15.65 26.63
C SER A 163 -12.18 15.67 28.14
N ASP A 164 -10.93 15.70 28.63
CA ASP A 164 -10.65 15.90 30.04
C ASP A 164 -10.97 17.35 30.43
N VAL A 165 -11.95 17.48 31.34
CA VAL A 165 -12.46 18.74 31.91
C VAL A 165 -11.35 19.58 32.55
N LYS A 166 -10.30 18.95 33.11
CA LYS A 166 -9.14 19.63 33.70
C LYS A 166 -8.11 20.08 32.65
N CYS A 167 -8.21 19.54 31.43
CA CYS A 167 -7.26 19.80 30.36
C CYS A 167 -7.76 20.89 29.40
N GLY A 168 -8.90 20.66 28.74
CA GLY A 168 -9.57 21.56 27.76
C GLY A 168 -8.75 21.95 26.51
N ALA A 169 -7.47 21.57 26.42
CA ALA A 169 -6.55 22.04 25.40
C ALA A 169 -6.90 21.53 23.99
N LYS A 170 -6.55 22.30 22.96
CA LYS A 170 -6.73 21.89 21.56
C LYS A 170 -5.94 20.61 21.24
N LEU A 171 -6.60 19.72 20.51
CA LEU A 171 -5.95 18.55 19.94
C LEU A 171 -5.11 18.96 18.74
N LYS A 172 -4.09 18.18 18.41
CA LYS A 172 -3.33 18.30 17.17
C LYS A 172 -3.39 16.98 16.39
N ASP A 173 -3.25 17.05 15.07
CA ASP A 173 -2.94 15.85 14.29
C ASP A 173 -1.52 15.33 14.65
N ILE A 174 -1.23 14.11 14.21
CA ILE A 174 0.08 13.48 14.38
C ILE A 174 0.76 13.11 13.07
N VAL A 175 0.24 13.60 11.93
CA VAL A 175 0.79 13.29 10.61
C VAL A 175 1.96 14.24 10.33
N LEU A 176 3.11 13.69 9.96
CA LEU A 176 4.33 14.48 9.79
C LEU A 176 4.45 15.13 8.41
N ASP A 177 3.96 14.46 7.36
CA ASP A 177 4.11 14.79 5.94
C ASP A 177 2.77 15.06 5.24
#